data_AF-A0A1B9RV84-F1
#
_entry.id   AF-A0A1B9RV84-F1
#
_cell.length_a   1.000
_cell.length_b   1.000
_cell.length_c   1.000
_cell.angle_alpha   90.00
_cell.angle_beta   90.00
_cell.angle_gamma   90.00
#
_symmetry.space_group_name_H-M   'P 1'
#
loop_
_entity.id
_entity.type
_entity.pdbx_description
1 polymer ?
#
loop_
_entity_poly.entity_id
_entity_poly.type
_entity_poly.pdbx_seq_one_letter_code
_entity_poly.pdbx_strand_id
1 'polypeptide(L)'
;MLGTSPTRQNILKGWFDHRAALRAIGFDRGFQWLVGSFVEDKEPKDLDTVGFLFRPPGVDDEKMLADLMQANGHVFDRAQVRMTHSVDFMPVDLNGAPDVLVNDLGYWLNLFSHRRQDSLWKGFLQITLEDEAEDKAALALLDATRTEQKNEGTP
;
A
#
# COMPACT_ATOMS: atom_id res chain seq x y z
N MET A 1 -15.23 -6.15 -7.45
CA MET A 1 -14.78 -6.42 -6.06
C MET A 1 -13.27 -6.62 -6.07
N LEU A 2 -12.54 -6.22 -5.01
CA LEU A 2 -11.07 -6.07 -5.07
C LEU A 2 -10.27 -7.34 -4.79
N GLY A 3 -10.88 -8.38 -4.20
CA GLY A 3 -10.22 -9.64 -3.82
C GLY A 3 -10.80 -10.89 -4.47
N THR A 4 -11.40 -10.79 -5.66
CA THR A 4 -12.18 -11.88 -6.27
C THR A 4 -11.40 -12.82 -7.17
N SER A 5 -10.17 -12.48 -7.56
CA SER A 5 -9.29 -13.37 -8.33
C SER A 5 -8.12 -13.85 -7.46
N PRO A 6 -7.59 -15.07 -7.66
CA PRO A 6 -6.41 -15.56 -6.93
C PRO A 6 -5.22 -14.61 -7.02
N THR A 7 -5.01 -13.96 -8.17
CA THR A 7 -3.97 -12.94 -8.38
C THR A 7 -4.16 -11.77 -7.42
N ARG A 8 -5.37 -11.20 -7.36
CA ARG A 8 -5.71 -10.08 -6.48
C ARG A 8 -5.58 -10.44 -5.01
N GLN A 9 -5.99 -11.66 -4.63
CA GLN A 9 -5.85 -12.15 -3.26
C GLN A 9 -4.38 -12.25 -2.84
N ASN A 10 -3.50 -12.77 -3.71
CA ASN A 10 -2.07 -12.84 -3.43
C ASN A 10 -1.44 -11.44 -3.31
N ILE A 11 -1.83 -10.48 -4.15
CA ILE A 11 -1.38 -9.09 -4.06
C ILE A 11 -1.84 -8.45 -2.73
N LEU A 12 -3.11 -8.64 -2.34
CA LEU A 12 -3.62 -8.14 -1.06
C LEU A 12 -2.87 -8.73 0.13
N LYS A 13 -2.58 -10.04 0.10
CA LYS A 13 -1.77 -10.67 1.14
C LYS A 13 -0.39 -10.02 1.22
N GLY A 14 0.28 -9.83 0.09
CA GLY A 14 1.59 -9.17 0.04
C GLY A 14 1.55 -7.74 0.61
N TRP A 15 0.48 -6.99 0.32
CA TRP A 15 0.24 -5.67 0.87
C TRP A 15 0.01 -5.67 2.39
N PHE A 16 -0.78 -6.60 2.93
CA PHE A 16 -0.94 -6.75 4.37
C PHE A 16 0.37 -7.15 5.07
N ASP A 17 1.17 -8.04 4.46
CA ASP A 17 2.49 -8.41 4.96
C ASP A 17 3.43 -7.18 5.00
N HIS A 18 3.38 -6.32 3.98
CA HIS A 18 4.14 -5.06 3.94
C HIS A 18 3.68 -4.04 5.00
N ARG A 19 2.36 -3.92 5.21
CA ARG A 19 1.77 -3.09 6.29
C ARG A 19 2.22 -3.56 7.66
N ALA A 20 2.26 -4.88 7.89
CA ALA A 20 2.78 -5.44 9.13
C ALA A 20 4.27 -5.10 9.32
N ALA A 21 5.08 -5.16 8.26
CA ALA A 21 6.49 -4.79 8.30
C ALA A 21 6.70 -3.31 8.62
N LEU A 22 5.89 -2.40 8.06
CA LEU A 22 5.89 -0.96 8.41
C LEU A 22 5.61 -0.75 9.91
N ARG A 23 4.57 -1.38 10.44
CA ARG A 23 4.21 -1.27 11.87
C ARG A 23 5.30 -1.82 12.78
N ALA A 24 5.94 -2.93 12.39
CA ALA A 24 6.99 -3.57 13.19
C ALA A 24 8.21 -2.67 13.42
N ILE A 25 8.45 -1.68 12.55
CA ILE A 25 9.53 -0.69 12.68
C ILE A 25 9.03 0.69 13.16
N GLY A 26 7.78 0.77 13.62
CA GLY A 26 7.21 1.95 14.28
C GLY A 26 6.38 2.89 13.40
N PHE A 27 6.14 2.56 12.12
CA PHE A 27 5.21 3.32 11.28
C PHE A 27 3.80 2.75 11.43
N ASP A 28 3.11 3.14 12.49
CA ASP A 28 1.77 2.66 12.85
C ASP A 28 0.65 3.68 12.62
N ARG A 29 0.98 4.92 12.24
CA ARG A 29 0.02 6.01 12.00
C ARG A 29 0.06 6.55 10.59
N GLY A 30 -1.12 6.99 10.12
CA GLY A 30 -1.32 7.54 8.78
C GLY A 30 -2.27 6.71 7.92
N PHE A 31 -2.10 6.77 6.60
CA PHE A 31 -2.98 6.11 5.63
C PHE A 31 -2.27 5.79 4.32
N GLN A 32 -2.86 4.92 3.51
CA GLN A 32 -2.38 4.52 2.20
C GLN A 32 -3.45 4.77 1.14
N TRP A 33 -3.03 5.32 0.01
CA TRP A 33 -3.85 5.36 -1.21
C TRP A 33 -3.52 4.16 -2.07
N LEU A 34 -4.51 3.30 -2.31
CA LEU A 34 -4.45 2.22 -3.29
C LEU A 34 -4.86 2.78 -4.65
N VAL A 35 -3.96 2.65 -5.64
CA VAL A 35 -4.11 3.28 -6.95
C VAL A 35 -3.77 2.30 -8.08
N GLY A 36 -3.80 2.81 -9.31
CA GLY A 36 -3.32 2.08 -10.47
C GLY A 36 -4.22 0.91 -10.88
N SER A 37 -3.60 -0.12 -11.46
CA SER A 37 -4.35 -1.21 -12.09
C SER A 37 -5.20 -2.04 -11.12
N PHE A 38 -4.83 -2.03 -9.84
CA PHE A 38 -5.52 -2.81 -8.81
C PHE A 38 -6.94 -2.32 -8.56
N VAL A 39 -7.21 -1.03 -8.67
CA VAL A 39 -8.55 -0.44 -8.45
C VAL A 39 -9.37 -0.30 -9.74
N GLU A 40 -8.86 -0.79 -10.87
CA GLU A 40 -9.53 -0.81 -12.17
C GLU A 40 -10.12 -2.20 -12.49
N ASP A 41 -11.04 -2.24 -13.47
CA ASP A 41 -11.66 -3.47 -13.98
C ASP A 41 -10.77 -4.19 -15.00
N LYS A 42 -9.62 -4.68 -14.52
CA LYS A 42 -8.67 -5.52 -15.26
C LYS A 42 -7.84 -6.37 -14.29
N GLU A 43 -7.13 -7.38 -14.77
CA GLU A 43 -6.21 -8.14 -13.91
C GLU A 43 -4.96 -7.31 -13.59
N PRO A 44 -4.67 -7.03 -12.30
CA PRO A 44 -3.50 -6.27 -11.89
C PRO A 44 -2.26 -7.16 -11.81
N LYS A 45 -1.09 -6.57 -11.99
CA LYS A 45 0.21 -7.25 -11.80
C LYS A 45 0.74 -7.08 -10.39
N ASP A 46 0.44 -5.94 -9.80
CA ASP A 46 0.88 -5.46 -8.50
C ASP A 46 -0.13 -4.44 -7.97
N LEU A 47 0.13 -3.95 -6.77
CA LEU A 47 -0.58 -2.85 -6.16
C LEU A 47 0.32 -1.61 -6.11
N ASP A 48 -0.07 -0.55 -6.82
CA ASP A 48 0.51 0.78 -6.64
C ASP A 48 -0.06 1.41 -5.35
N THR A 49 0.80 1.94 -4.49
CA THR A 49 0.34 2.61 -3.26
C THR A 49 1.21 3.78 -2.83
N VAL A 50 0.55 4.88 -2.47
CA VAL A 50 1.19 6.04 -1.82
C VAL A 50 0.92 5.96 -0.32
N GLY A 51 1.96 5.84 0.49
CA GLY A 51 1.84 5.74 1.95
C GLY A 51 2.13 7.08 2.61
N PHE A 52 1.10 7.71 3.18
CA PHE A 52 1.21 8.92 3.96
C PHE A 52 1.43 8.52 5.42
N LEU A 53 2.68 8.61 5.88
CA LEU A 53 3.11 8.05 7.15
C LEU A 53 3.50 9.16 8.13
N PHE A 54 3.07 9.04 9.38
CA PHE A 54 3.72 9.79 10.46
C PHE A 54 5.01 9.11 10.87
N ARG A 55 6.01 9.90 11.24
CA ARG A 55 7.28 9.39 11.76
C ARG A 55 7.07 8.59 13.06
N PRO A 56 7.84 7.51 13.28
CA PRO A 56 7.84 6.80 14.54
C PRO A 56 8.28 7.69 15.71
N PRO A 57 7.88 7.39 16.96
CA PRO A 57 8.38 8.09 18.13
C PRO A 57 9.92 8.08 18.19
N GLY A 58 10.52 9.25 18.44
CA GLY A 58 11.98 9.42 18.50
C GLY A 58 12.66 9.60 17.14
N VAL A 59 11.91 9.73 16.05
CA VAL A 59 12.41 10.13 14.72
C VAL A 59 11.98 11.58 14.47
N ASP A 60 12.83 12.52 14.88
CA ASP A 60 12.42 13.93 15.00
C ASP A 60 12.73 14.77 13.75
N ASP A 61 13.68 14.33 12.92
CA ASP A 61 14.10 15.05 11.72
C ASP A 61 14.20 14.15 10.47
N GLU A 62 14.37 14.80 9.32
CA GLU A 62 14.46 14.15 8.01
C GLU A 62 15.68 13.23 7.90
N LYS A 63 16.79 13.57 8.56
CA LYS A 63 18.01 12.76 8.52
C LYS A 63 17.78 11.44 9.28
N MET A 64 17.19 11.51 10.47
CA MET A 64 16.85 10.32 11.25
C MET A 64 15.86 9.43 10.50
N LEU A 65 14.87 10.04 9.83
CA LEU A 65 13.93 9.31 8.98
C LEU A 65 14.65 8.61 7.82
N ALA A 66 15.54 9.31 7.11
CA ALA A 66 16.31 8.75 6.02
C ALA A 66 17.22 7.59 6.48
N ASP A 67 17.91 7.75 7.60
CA ASP A 67 18.75 6.69 8.20
C ASP A 67 17.91 5.45 8.55
N LEU A 68 16.72 5.65 9.15
CA LEU A 68 15.79 4.55 9.48
C LEU A 68 15.27 3.84 8.23
N MET A 69 14.88 4.59 7.19
CA MET A 69 14.40 4.04 5.93
C MET A 69 15.50 3.25 5.21
N GLN A 70 16.74 3.78 5.21
CA GLN A 70 17.89 3.11 4.62
C GLN A 70 18.23 1.80 5.35
N ALA A 71 18.19 1.80 6.68
CA ALA A 71 18.40 0.59 7.49
C ALA A 71 17.31 -0.46 7.25
N ASN A 72 16.11 -0.05 6.84
CA ASN A 72 14.96 -0.90 6.57
C ASN A 72 14.63 -0.96 5.06
N GLY A 73 15.65 -1.13 4.22
CA GLY A 73 15.49 -1.23 2.77
C GLY A 73 14.47 -2.29 2.32
N HIS A 74 14.31 -3.39 3.04
CA HIS A 74 13.28 -4.40 2.75
C HIS A 74 11.83 -3.86 2.83
N VAL A 75 11.61 -2.73 3.52
CA VAL A 75 10.31 -2.04 3.66
C VAL A 75 10.19 -0.82 2.75
N PHE A 76 11.30 -0.14 2.45
CA PHE A 76 11.29 1.16 1.75
C PHE A 76 11.99 1.19 0.39
N ASP A 77 12.87 0.24 0.09
CA ASP A 77 13.43 0.10 -1.24
C ASP A 77 12.34 -0.41 -2.19
N ARG A 78 11.88 0.47 -3.06
CA ARG A 78 10.75 0.23 -3.98
C ARG A 78 10.92 -1.05 -4.81
N ALA A 79 12.14 -1.39 -5.23
CA ALA A 79 12.40 -2.58 -6.02
C ALA A 79 12.29 -3.86 -5.17
N GLN A 80 12.85 -3.85 -3.95
CA GLN A 80 12.73 -4.96 -3.01
C GLN A 80 11.28 -5.19 -2.57
N VAL A 81 10.54 -4.12 -2.26
CA VAL A 81 9.14 -4.21 -1.86
C VAL A 81 8.29 -4.79 -2.99
N ARG A 82 8.50 -4.32 -4.23
CA ARG A 82 7.77 -4.86 -5.40
C ARG A 82 8.04 -6.34 -5.62
N MET A 83 9.30 -6.76 -5.49
CA MET A 83 9.70 -8.16 -5.65
C MET A 83 9.13 -9.06 -4.53
N THR A 84 9.11 -8.57 -3.30
CA THR A 84 8.74 -9.38 -2.11
C THR A 84 7.23 -9.40 -1.88
N HIS A 85 6.56 -8.27 -2.09
CA HIS A 85 5.17 -8.06 -1.70
C HIS A 85 4.22 -7.86 -2.88
N SER A 86 4.71 -7.78 -4.13
CA SER A 86 3.90 -7.32 -5.28
C SER A 86 3.28 -5.94 -5.05
N VAL A 87 3.99 -5.08 -4.31
CA VAL A 87 3.56 -3.72 -3.96
C VAL A 87 4.56 -2.73 -4.51
N ASP A 88 4.07 -1.75 -5.26
CA ASP A 88 4.85 -0.59 -5.68
C ASP A 88 4.63 0.54 -4.65
N PHE A 89 5.54 0.65 -3.67
CA PHE A 89 5.36 1.51 -2.50
C PHE A 89 6.07 2.85 -2.63
N MET A 90 5.33 3.95 -2.39
CA MET A 90 5.81 5.32 -2.46
C MET A 90 5.50 6.06 -1.14
N PRO A 91 6.47 6.20 -0.21
CA PRO A 91 6.24 6.84 1.07
C PRO A 91 6.21 8.37 0.96
N VAL A 92 5.39 9.01 1.79
CA VAL A 92 5.28 10.46 2.00
C VAL A 92 5.32 10.71 3.51
N ASP A 93 6.17 11.65 3.93
CA ASP A 93 6.37 12.01 5.33
C ASP A 93 5.37 13.09 5.79
N LEU A 94 4.37 12.70 6.58
CA LEU A 94 3.36 13.61 7.12
C LEU A 94 3.89 14.59 8.17
N ASN A 95 5.11 14.39 8.68
CA ASN A 95 5.80 15.34 9.55
C ASN A 95 6.73 16.27 8.75
N GLY A 96 6.78 16.14 7.42
CA GLY A 96 7.57 16.98 6.54
C GLY A 96 7.12 18.43 6.48
N ALA A 97 7.92 19.27 5.83
CA ALA A 97 7.60 20.68 5.64
C ALA A 97 6.28 20.85 4.84
N PRO A 98 5.40 21.80 5.20
CA PRO A 98 4.09 21.93 4.55
C PRO A 98 4.15 22.16 3.03
N ASP A 99 5.14 22.89 2.54
CA ASP A 99 5.36 23.14 1.12
C ASP A 99 5.77 21.87 0.36
N VAL A 100 6.59 21.01 0.98
CA VAL A 100 6.92 19.69 0.43
C VAL A 100 5.67 18.81 0.35
N LEU A 101 4.87 18.76 1.41
CA LEU A 101 3.62 18.00 1.44
C LEU A 101 2.61 18.44 0.36
N VAL A 102 2.47 19.75 0.15
CA VAL A 102 1.59 20.30 -0.90
C VAL A 102 2.12 19.91 -2.29
N ASN A 103 3.43 19.94 -2.50
CA ASN A 103 4.05 19.53 -3.77
C ASN A 103 3.87 18.03 -4.02
N ASP A 104 4.07 17.19 -3.02
CA ASP A 104 3.85 15.74 -3.12
C ASP A 104 2.38 15.44 -3.45
N LEU A 105 1.45 16.07 -2.73
CA LEU A 105 0.03 15.91 -3.01
C LEU A 105 -0.31 16.32 -4.45
N GLY A 106 0.21 17.47 -4.90
CA GLY A 106 0.04 17.93 -6.27
C GLY A 106 0.61 16.95 -7.30
N TYR A 107 1.79 16.38 -7.04
CA TYR A 107 2.42 15.39 -7.90
C TYR A 107 1.57 14.11 -7.99
N TRP A 108 1.18 13.53 -6.85
CA TRP A 108 0.42 12.29 -6.80
C TRP A 108 -0.97 12.42 -7.42
N LEU A 109 -1.66 13.54 -7.18
CA LEU A 109 -2.94 13.81 -7.83
C LEU A 109 -2.76 13.96 -9.34
N ASN A 110 -1.70 14.59 -9.85
CA ASN A 110 -1.47 14.66 -11.29
C ASN A 110 -1.17 13.28 -11.90
N LEU A 111 -0.50 12.39 -11.16
CA LEU A 111 -0.17 11.05 -11.64
C LEU A 111 -1.37 10.10 -11.64
N PHE A 112 -2.21 10.18 -10.60
CA PHE A 112 -3.27 9.21 -10.31
C PHE A 112 -4.70 9.75 -10.46
N SER A 113 -4.94 11.00 -10.89
CA SER A 113 -6.31 11.51 -11.03
C SER A 113 -7.01 11.12 -12.33
N HIS A 114 -6.37 11.27 -13.50
CA HIS A 114 -7.05 11.13 -14.79
C HIS A 114 -6.32 10.24 -15.78
N ARG A 115 -7.10 9.54 -16.61
CA ARG A 115 -6.62 8.95 -17.87
C ARG A 115 -6.65 10.03 -18.95
N ARG A 116 -5.49 10.35 -19.53
CA ARG A 116 -5.35 11.42 -20.54
C ARG A 116 -6.18 11.19 -21.80
N GLN A 117 -6.49 9.94 -22.15
CA GLN A 117 -7.16 9.57 -23.40
C GLN A 117 -8.68 9.77 -23.36
N ASP A 118 -9.32 9.49 -22.22
CA ASP A 118 -10.78 9.46 -22.07
C ASP A 118 -11.28 10.33 -20.92
N SER A 119 -10.38 11.05 -20.22
CA SER A 119 -10.67 11.93 -19.07
C SER A 119 -11.40 11.23 -17.91
N LEU A 120 -11.37 9.90 -17.88
CA LEU A 120 -11.98 9.14 -16.80
C LEU A 120 -11.14 9.30 -15.52
N TRP A 121 -11.81 9.57 -14.41
CA TRP A 121 -11.17 9.59 -13.09
C TRP A 121 -10.68 8.19 -12.75
N LYS A 122 -9.38 8.07 -12.49
CA LYS A 122 -8.85 6.85 -11.86
C LYS A 122 -9.28 6.94 -10.40
N GLY A 123 -10.10 6.00 -9.96
CA GLY A 123 -10.42 5.90 -8.54
C GLY A 123 -9.16 5.63 -7.73
N PHE A 124 -9.17 6.06 -6.48
CA PHE A 124 -8.23 5.59 -5.47
C PHE A 124 -9.00 5.26 -4.20
N LEU A 125 -8.46 4.34 -3.41
CA LEU A 125 -9.02 4.00 -2.10
C LEU A 125 -8.06 4.45 -1.03
N GLN A 126 -8.55 5.25 -0.09
CA GLN A 126 -7.79 5.59 1.10
C GLN A 126 -8.11 4.60 2.20
N ILE A 127 -7.10 3.89 2.67
CA ILE A 127 -7.20 2.94 3.79
C ILE A 127 -6.27 3.42 4.91
N THR A 128 -6.79 3.49 6.13
CA THR A 128 -6.00 3.84 7.32
C THR A 128 -4.92 2.79 7.57
N LEU A 129 -3.78 3.21 8.13
CA LEU A 129 -2.70 2.28 8.53
C LEU A 129 -2.88 1.80 9.98
N GLU A 130 -3.65 2.53 10.79
CA GLU A 130 -3.73 2.34 12.24
C GLU A 130 -4.48 1.07 12.67
N ASP A 131 -5.40 0.58 11.84
CA ASP A 131 -6.26 -0.55 12.22
C ASP A 131 -5.63 -1.91 11.84
N GLU A 132 -4.78 -2.43 12.72
CA GLU A 132 -4.20 -3.78 12.56
C GLU A 132 -5.27 -4.89 12.71
N ALA A 133 -6.37 -4.64 13.42
CA ALA A 133 -7.42 -5.63 13.62
C ALA A 133 -8.23 -5.84 12.33
N GLU A 134 -8.50 -4.77 11.59
CA GLU A 134 -9.12 -4.84 10.26
C GLU A 134 -8.24 -5.61 9.25
N ASP A 135 -6.92 -5.38 9.26
CA ASP A 135 -6.00 -6.14 8.40
C ASP A 135 -6.06 -7.65 8.70
N LYS A 136 -6.07 -8.03 9.99
CA LYS A 136 -6.19 -9.43 10.41
C LYS A 136 -7.53 -10.04 10.00
N ALA A 137 -8.62 -9.28 10.15
CA ALA A 137 -9.96 -9.72 9.74
C ALA A 137 -10.02 -9.94 8.21
N ALA A 138 -9.45 -9.01 7.43
CA ALA A 138 -9.39 -9.12 5.98
C ALA A 138 -8.55 -10.32 5.52
N LEU A 139 -7.39 -10.56 6.14
CA LEU A 139 -6.57 -11.75 5.89
C LEU A 139 -7.32 -13.05 6.15
N ALA A 140 -8.05 -13.14 7.27
CA ALA A 140 -8.85 -14.32 7.59
C ALA A 140 -9.94 -14.60 6.53
N LEU A 141 -10.57 -13.55 5.98
CA LEU A 141 -11.54 -13.68 4.88
C LEU A 141 -10.90 -14.19 3.58
N LEU A 142 -9.68 -13.75 3.27
CA LEU A 142 -8.94 -14.22 2.10
C LEU A 142 -8.60 -15.72 2.22
N ASP A 143 -8.16 -16.16 3.41
CA ASP A 143 -7.82 -17.56 3.67
C ASP A 143 -9.05 -18.48 3.63
N ALA A 144 -10.18 -18.01 4.15
CA ALA A 144 -11.46 -18.72 4.06
C ALA A 144 -11.90 -18.91 2.60
N THR A 145 -11.88 -17.83 1.81
CA THR A 145 -12.25 -17.86 0.38
C THR A 145 -11.38 -18.83 -0.41
N ARG A 146 -10.08 -18.88 -0.13
CA ARG A 146 -9.16 -19.79 -0.80
C ARG A 146 -9.42 -21.26 -0.44
N THR A 147 -9.87 -21.52 0.79
CA THR A 147 -10.22 -22.86 1.26
C THR A 147 -11.47 -23.36 0.54
N GLU A 148 -12.49 -22.50 0.40
CA GLU A 148 -13.71 -22.81 -0.37
C GLU A 148 -13.38 -23.12 -1.84
N GLN A 149 -12.56 -22.29 -2.50
CA GLN A 149 -12.14 -22.52 -3.89
C GLN A 149 -11.35 -23.82 -4.10
N LYS A 150 -10.54 -24.25 -3.13
CA LYS A 150 -9.86 -25.55 -3.17
C LYS A 150 -10.84 -26.72 -3.03
N ASN A 151 -11.84 -26.58 -2.17
CA ASN A 151 -12.84 -27.62 -1.93
C ASN A 151 -13.79 -27.80 -3.13
N GLU A 152 -14.11 -26.72 -3.85
CA GLU A 152 -14.91 -26.77 -5.09
C GLU A 152 -14.14 -27.34 -6.30
N GLY A 153 -12.80 -27.32 -6.25
CA GLY A 153 -11.92 -27.80 -7.32
C GLY A 153 -11.57 -29.30 -7.25
N THR A 154 -12.15 -30.05 -6.32
CA THR A 154 -11.87 -31.49 -6.14
C THR A 154 -13.09 -32.32 -6.55
N PRO A 155 -13.04 -33.09 -7.66
CA PRO A 155 -14.13 -33.99 -8.05
C PRO A 155 -14.28 -35.20 -7.14
#